data_AF-A0A7C9ABW8-F1
#
_entry.id   AF-A0A7C9ABW8-F1
#
_cell.length_a   1.000
_cell.length_b   1.000
_cell.length_c   1.000
_cell.angle_alpha   90.00
_cell.angle_beta   90.00
_cell.angle_gamma   90.00
#
_symmetry.space_group_name_H-M   'P 1'
#
loop_
_entity.id
_entity.type
_entity.pdbx_description
1 polymer ?
#
loop_
_entity_poly.entity_id
_entity_poly.type
_entity_poly.pdbx_seq_one_letter_code
_entity_poly.pdbx_strand_id
1 'polypeptide(L)'
;RDVALSLLFSESESAELRNESLAILSMFPPFDSECSSIASDQSKIAYLVTSLCNSSSIEVRVNSAALIESVLAGTMSSELRSHITNSDEMFAGVIGILTTPVPSPRTLKIGVKTLFALCLNKHDRHRAVEAGAVDALVEKLPDLDKCDCERALATVELLCRIPAGCTAFGAHALTVPLLVKTILKVSNRATEYAAGALLSLCTSSEKLQHEAVNAGVLTQVLMLVQSDCTDRAKRKAQMLLKLLRDLWPEYSVRNSDGFNRSDVVQY
;
A
#
# COMPACT_ATOMS: atom_id res chain seq x y z
N ARG A 1 -30.42 -6.41 5.28
CA ARG A 1 -29.45 -5.31 5.13
C ARG A 1 -30.15 -3.99 5.40
N ASP A 2 -31.25 -3.72 4.71
CA ASP A 2 -32.12 -2.54 4.94
C ASP A 2 -32.40 -2.25 6.43
N VAL A 3 -32.84 -3.26 7.19
CA VAL A 3 -33.11 -3.10 8.63
C VAL A 3 -31.85 -2.71 9.42
N ALA A 4 -30.69 -3.29 9.10
CA ALA A 4 -29.44 -2.94 9.77
C ALA A 4 -28.97 -1.53 9.38
N LEU A 5 -29.19 -1.10 8.13
CA LEU A 5 -28.90 0.27 7.69
C LEU A 5 -29.81 1.29 8.39
N SER A 6 -31.11 0.98 8.50
CA SER A 6 -32.05 1.87 9.20
C SER A 6 -31.70 1.98 10.68
N LEU A 7 -31.35 0.87 11.34
CA LEU A 7 -30.95 0.88 12.74
C LEU A 7 -29.62 1.60 12.95
N LEU A 8 -28.63 1.37 12.10
CA LEU A 8 -27.30 1.99 12.20
C LEU A 8 -27.35 3.51 12.16
N PHE A 9 -28.15 4.08 11.25
CA PHE A 9 -28.23 5.52 11.04
C PHE A 9 -29.40 6.18 11.76
N SER A 10 -30.11 5.46 12.63
CA SER A 10 -31.18 6.03 13.44
C SER A 10 -30.62 6.64 14.74
N GLU A 11 -30.90 7.93 14.94
CA GLU A 11 -30.54 8.64 16.17
C GLU A 11 -31.36 8.19 17.38
N SER A 12 -32.53 7.58 17.19
CA SER A 12 -33.40 7.10 18.27
C SER A 12 -32.91 5.81 18.94
N GLU A 13 -32.01 5.09 18.29
CA GLU A 13 -31.56 3.77 18.78
C GLU A 13 -30.45 3.87 19.81
N SER A 14 -30.26 2.80 20.59
CA SER A 14 -29.15 2.72 21.53
C SER A 14 -27.81 2.59 20.80
N ALA A 15 -26.72 3.04 21.43
CA ALA A 15 -25.37 2.89 20.88
C ALA A 15 -25.01 1.40 20.69
N GLU A 16 -25.47 0.52 21.57
CA GLU A 16 -25.29 -0.93 21.46
C GLU A 16 -25.95 -1.48 20.19
N LEU A 17 -27.21 -1.13 19.93
CA LEU A 17 -27.92 -1.62 18.75
C LEU A 17 -27.31 -1.10 17.45
N ARG A 18 -26.82 0.16 17.43
CA ARG A 18 -26.06 0.69 16.30
C ARG A 18 -24.75 -0.05 16.09
N ASN A 19 -24.02 -0.38 17.15
CA ASN A 19 -22.76 -1.12 17.06
C ASN A 19 -22.98 -2.55 16.53
N GLU A 20 -24.04 -3.24 16.98
CA GLU A 20 -24.40 -4.56 16.46
C GLU A 20 -24.82 -4.49 14.98
N SER A 21 -25.61 -3.47 14.62
CA SER A 21 -26.00 -3.24 13.22
C SER A 21 -24.79 -2.98 12.33
N LEU A 22 -23.81 -2.21 12.82
CA LEU A 22 -22.54 -1.96 12.14
C LEU A 22 -21.72 -3.25 11.97
N ALA A 23 -21.65 -4.09 13.00
CA ALA A 23 -20.96 -5.37 12.94
C ALA A 23 -21.59 -6.29 11.87
N ILE A 24 -22.93 -6.36 11.82
CA ILE A 24 -23.66 -7.11 10.79
C ILE A 24 -23.32 -6.57 9.39
N LEU A 25 -23.37 -5.25 9.19
CA LEU A 25 -23.08 -4.63 7.90
C LEU A 25 -21.62 -4.80 7.47
N SER A 26 -20.69 -4.90 8.40
CA SER A 26 -19.28 -5.21 8.09
C SER A 26 -19.08 -6.63 7.55
N MET A 27 -19.95 -7.58 7.93
CA MET A 27 -19.91 -8.97 7.47
C MET A 27 -20.75 -9.18 6.22
N PHE A 28 -21.85 -8.44 6.10
CA PHE A 28 -22.79 -8.49 4.98
C PHE A 28 -22.85 -7.11 4.33
N PRO A 29 -21.84 -6.75 3.52
CA PRO A 29 -21.71 -5.42 2.97
C PRO A 29 -22.94 -5.02 2.13
N PRO A 30 -23.25 -3.72 2.09
CA PRO A 30 -24.33 -3.19 1.27
C PRO A 30 -24.13 -3.45 -0.22
N PHE A 31 -25.24 -3.51 -0.96
CA PHE A 31 -25.26 -3.52 -2.42
C PHE A 31 -24.85 -2.15 -2.98
N ASP A 32 -24.46 -2.09 -4.26
CA ASP A 32 -24.00 -0.85 -4.91
C ASP A 32 -25.01 0.31 -4.82
N SER A 33 -26.31 0.01 -4.84
CA SER A 33 -27.38 1.01 -4.66
C SER A 33 -27.42 1.56 -3.23
N GLU A 34 -27.26 0.70 -2.23
CA GLU A 34 -27.17 1.09 -0.81
C GLU A 34 -25.87 1.88 -0.55
N CYS A 35 -24.73 1.45 -1.13
CA CYS A 35 -23.46 2.19 -1.08
C CYS A 35 -23.61 3.61 -1.64
N SER A 36 -24.24 3.75 -2.79
CA SER A 36 -24.48 5.05 -3.42
C SER A 36 -25.40 5.94 -2.56
N SER A 37 -26.40 5.35 -1.90
CA SER A 37 -27.27 6.07 -0.95
C SER A 37 -26.52 6.56 0.29
N ILE A 38 -25.63 5.73 0.85
CA ILE A 38 -24.79 6.12 1.99
C ILE A 38 -23.78 7.20 1.59
N ALA A 39 -23.13 7.04 0.43
CA ALA A 39 -22.13 7.97 -0.09
C ALA A 39 -22.70 9.37 -0.38
N SER A 40 -23.99 9.45 -0.73
CA SER A 40 -24.68 10.72 -1.02
C SER A 40 -25.15 11.45 0.24
N ASP A 41 -25.06 10.81 1.42
CA ASP A 41 -25.56 11.35 2.68
C ASP A 41 -24.40 11.70 3.63
N GLN A 42 -24.09 13.00 3.70
CA GLN A 42 -22.97 13.49 4.50
C GLN A 42 -23.10 13.15 5.99
N SER A 43 -24.33 13.06 6.52
CA SER A 43 -24.57 12.72 7.92
C SER A 43 -24.16 11.28 8.23
N LYS A 44 -24.47 10.36 7.31
CA LYS A 44 -24.08 8.95 7.41
C LYS A 44 -22.58 8.77 7.33
N ILE A 45 -21.92 9.48 6.39
CA ILE A 45 -20.47 9.48 6.29
C ILE A 45 -19.83 10.04 7.56
N ALA A 46 -20.30 11.19 8.05
CA ALA A 46 -19.80 11.80 9.28
C ALA A 46 -19.96 10.87 10.49
N TYR A 47 -21.07 10.15 10.61
CA TYR A 47 -21.28 9.15 11.65
C TYR A 47 -20.25 8.01 11.58
N LEU A 48 -19.98 7.48 10.38
CA LEU A 48 -18.98 6.42 10.19
C LEU A 48 -17.57 6.89 10.51
N VAL A 49 -17.19 8.11 10.08
CA VAL A 49 -15.89 8.71 10.40
C VAL A 49 -15.75 8.96 11.90
N THR A 50 -16.80 9.48 12.55
CA THR A 50 -16.81 9.69 14.00
C THR A 50 -16.65 8.37 14.75
N SER A 51 -17.35 7.32 14.32
CA SER A 51 -17.26 5.99 14.91
C SER A 51 -15.88 5.36 14.72
N LEU A 52 -15.24 5.58 13.58
CA LEU A 52 -13.87 5.15 13.28
C LEU A 52 -12.82 5.84 14.17
N CYS A 53 -12.99 7.14 14.43
CA CYS A 53 -11.98 7.95 15.11
C CYS A 53 -12.15 7.96 16.64
N ASN A 54 -13.39 8.05 17.11
CA ASN A 54 -13.69 8.41 18.50
C ASN A 54 -14.19 7.24 19.36
N SER A 55 -14.47 6.08 18.77
CA SER A 55 -14.91 4.92 19.54
C SER A 55 -13.77 4.35 20.38
N SER A 56 -14.06 4.02 21.65
CA SER A 56 -13.13 3.32 22.54
C SER A 56 -12.96 1.84 22.15
N SER A 57 -13.91 1.27 21.41
CA SER A 57 -13.88 -0.12 20.98
C SER A 57 -13.19 -0.26 19.62
N ILE A 58 -12.08 -1.01 19.59
CA ILE A 58 -11.39 -1.32 18.34
C ILE A 58 -12.28 -2.05 17.33
N GLU A 59 -13.20 -2.90 17.79
CA GLU A 59 -14.13 -3.61 16.91
C GLU A 59 -15.09 -2.65 16.20
N VAL A 60 -15.60 -1.63 16.92
CA VAL A 60 -16.45 -0.60 16.30
C VAL A 60 -15.65 0.18 15.25
N ARG A 61 -14.41 0.57 15.57
CA ARG A 61 -13.54 1.29 14.62
C ARG A 61 -13.26 0.45 13.37
N VAL A 62 -12.94 -0.83 13.54
CA VAL A 62 -12.68 -1.78 12.44
C VAL A 62 -13.95 -2.00 11.61
N ASN A 63 -15.11 -2.16 12.24
CA ASN A 63 -16.37 -2.34 11.52
C ASN A 63 -16.80 -1.06 10.77
N SER A 64 -16.54 0.12 11.33
CA SER A 64 -16.70 1.40 10.62
C SER A 64 -15.78 1.48 9.41
N ALA A 65 -14.49 1.16 9.56
CA ALA A 65 -13.54 1.14 8.44
C ALA A 65 -13.94 0.14 7.34
N ALA A 66 -14.47 -1.03 7.71
CA ALA A 66 -14.94 -2.05 6.78
C ALA A 66 -16.18 -1.58 6.00
N LEU A 67 -17.13 -0.91 6.66
CA LEU A 67 -18.29 -0.36 5.99
C LEU A 67 -17.91 0.82 5.09
N ILE A 68 -17.01 1.71 5.53
CA ILE A 68 -16.45 2.79 4.69
C ILE A 68 -15.78 2.21 3.45
N GLU A 69 -14.96 1.17 3.59
CA GLU A 69 -14.32 0.51 2.45
C GLU A 69 -15.34 -0.11 1.50
N SER A 70 -16.40 -0.74 2.02
CA SER A 70 -17.48 -1.31 1.22
C SER A 70 -18.24 -0.23 0.44
N VAL A 71 -18.54 0.90 1.09
CA VAL A 71 -19.18 2.05 0.45
C VAL A 71 -18.29 2.62 -0.64
N LEU A 72 -17.00 2.86 -0.35
CA LEU A 72 -16.04 3.29 -1.37
C LEU A 72 -16.00 2.32 -2.55
N ALA A 73 -15.84 1.02 -2.30
CA ALA A 73 -15.74 0.01 -3.34
C ALA A 73 -17.02 -0.11 -4.20
N GLY A 74 -18.20 0.00 -3.59
CA GLY A 74 -19.50 -0.08 -4.28
C GLY A 74 -19.97 1.22 -4.93
N THR A 75 -19.36 2.36 -4.62
CA THR A 75 -19.70 3.65 -5.24
C THR A 75 -18.87 3.90 -6.50
N MET A 76 -19.52 3.87 -7.66
CA MET A 76 -18.88 4.09 -8.97
C MET A 76 -18.66 5.58 -9.30
N SER A 77 -19.48 6.47 -8.73
CA SER A 77 -19.37 7.92 -8.99
C SER A 77 -18.10 8.48 -8.32
N SER A 78 -17.21 9.04 -9.13
CA SER A 78 -16.00 9.70 -8.64
C SER A 78 -16.32 10.92 -7.75
N GLU A 79 -17.43 11.61 -8.00
CA GLU A 79 -17.89 12.74 -7.20
C GLU A 79 -18.31 12.29 -5.81
N LEU A 80 -19.17 11.26 -5.72
CA LEU A 80 -19.58 10.69 -4.44
C LEU A 80 -18.40 10.11 -3.64
N ARG A 81 -17.46 9.44 -4.33
CA ARG A 81 -16.23 8.98 -3.67
C ARG A 81 -15.43 10.13 -3.08
N SER A 82 -15.35 11.27 -3.76
CA SER A 82 -14.64 12.45 -3.26
C SER A 82 -15.29 13.07 -2.02
N HIS A 83 -16.63 12.99 -1.91
CA HIS A 83 -17.33 13.42 -0.70
C HIS A 83 -16.97 12.56 0.52
N ILE A 84 -16.80 11.25 0.33
CA ILE A 84 -16.33 10.34 1.38
C ILE A 84 -14.89 10.67 1.78
N THR A 85 -14.01 10.91 0.79
CA THR A 85 -12.58 11.12 1.03
C THR A 85 -12.17 12.52 1.47
N ASN A 86 -13.12 13.44 1.62
CA ASN A 86 -12.83 14.82 1.99
C ASN A 86 -12.56 15.04 3.50
N SER A 87 -12.55 14.00 4.33
CA SER A 87 -12.22 14.10 5.76
C SER A 87 -10.80 13.61 6.03
N ASP A 88 -9.97 14.48 6.62
CA ASP A 88 -8.62 14.12 7.09
C ASP A 88 -8.68 13.16 8.28
N GLU A 89 -9.71 13.30 9.12
CA GLU A 89 -9.92 12.41 10.27
C GLU A 89 -10.09 10.96 9.82
N MET A 90 -10.70 10.72 8.65
CA MET A 90 -10.83 9.37 8.13
C MET A 90 -9.46 8.70 7.88
N PHE A 91 -8.49 9.42 7.34
CA PHE A 91 -7.14 8.89 7.14
C PHE A 91 -6.48 8.60 8.48
N ALA A 92 -6.53 9.54 9.42
CA ALA A 92 -6.01 9.36 10.77
C ALA A 92 -6.66 8.17 11.49
N GLY A 93 -7.97 8.00 11.34
CA GLY A 93 -8.73 6.89 11.91
C GLY A 93 -8.30 5.52 11.36
N VAL A 94 -8.08 5.42 10.05
CA VAL A 94 -7.56 4.21 9.39
C VAL A 94 -6.12 3.92 9.80
N ILE A 95 -5.25 4.92 9.88
CA ILE A 95 -3.88 4.72 10.38
C ILE A 95 -3.92 4.28 11.85
N GLY A 96 -4.80 4.87 12.65
CA GLY A 96 -4.98 4.53 14.04
C GLY A 96 -5.49 3.11 14.30
N ILE A 97 -6.09 2.40 13.33
CA ILE A 97 -6.40 0.97 13.47
C ILE A 97 -5.19 0.10 13.09
N LEU A 98 -4.40 0.53 12.09
CA LEU A 98 -3.18 -0.17 11.66
C LEU A 98 -2.09 -0.12 12.73
N THR A 99 -1.99 0.98 13.48
CA THR A 99 -0.95 1.21 14.50
C THR A 99 -1.37 0.76 15.90
N THR A 100 -2.48 0.03 16.03
CA THR A 100 -2.86 -0.55 17.34
C THR A 100 -1.78 -1.51 17.85
N PRO A 101 -1.56 -1.60 19.19
CA PRO A 101 -0.44 -2.36 19.75
C PRO A 101 -0.44 -3.85 19.39
N VAL A 102 -1.62 -4.48 19.34
CA VAL A 102 -1.80 -5.91 19.02
C VAL A 102 -2.93 -6.02 18.00
N PRO A 103 -2.66 -5.73 16.72
CA PRO A 103 -3.70 -5.75 15.71
C PRO A 103 -4.05 -7.20 15.36
N SER A 104 -5.35 -7.51 15.31
CA SER A 104 -5.79 -8.81 14.79
C SER A 104 -5.54 -8.89 13.27
N PRO A 105 -5.48 -10.10 12.67
CA PRO A 105 -5.40 -10.23 11.21
C PRO A 105 -6.55 -9.51 10.48
N ARG A 106 -7.75 -9.51 11.07
CA ARG A 106 -8.90 -8.75 10.55
C ARG A 106 -8.65 -7.24 10.60
N THR A 107 -8.09 -6.74 11.70
CA THR A 107 -7.76 -5.31 11.85
C THR A 107 -6.78 -4.86 10.78
N LEU A 108 -5.68 -5.61 10.56
CA LEU A 108 -4.69 -5.31 9.53
C LEU A 108 -5.30 -5.36 8.13
N LYS A 109 -6.05 -6.43 7.83
CA LYS A 109 -6.75 -6.60 6.56
C LYS A 109 -7.66 -5.42 6.25
N ILE A 110 -8.54 -5.06 7.18
CA ILE A 110 -9.47 -3.95 6.97
C ILE A 110 -8.70 -2.63 6.84
N GLY A 111 -7.73 -2.35 7.72
CA GLY A 111 -6.93 -1.13 7.63
C GLY A 111 -6.24 -0.96 6.27
N VAL A 112 -5.58 -2.01 5.76
CA VAL A 112 -4.91 -1.99 4.45
C VAL A 112 -5.92 -1.88 3.31
N LYS A 113 -7.04 -2.60 3.38
CA LYS A 113 -8.11 -2.51 2.36
C LYS A 113 -8.69 -1.10 2.28
N THR A 114 -9.04 -0.51 3.42
CA THR A 114 -9.59 0.84 3.47
C THR A 114 -8.56 1.87 3.00
N LEU A 115 -7.32 1.81 3.48
CA LEU A 115 -6.26 2.72 3.06
C LEU A 115 -5.98 2.65 1.56
N PHE A 116 -5.96 1.44 0.98
CA PHE A 116 -5.82 1.25 -0.46
C PHE A 116 -6.99 1.91 -1.21
N ALA A 117 -8.23 1.68 -0.78
CA ALA A 117 -9.43 2.26 -1.41
C ALA A 117 -9.41 3.80 -1.40
N LEU A 118 -8.91 4.41 -0.32
CA LEU A 118 -8.70 5.86 -0.20
C LEU A 118 -7.61 6.36 -1.17
N CYS A 119 -6.51 5.62 -1.28
CA CYS A 119 -5.37 6.02 -2.11
C CYS A 119 -5.58 5.82 -3.63
N LEU A 120 -6.67 5.16 -4.05
CA LEU A 120 -6.99 5.00 -5.48
C LEU A 120 -7.12 6.37 -6.17
N ASN A 121 -7.76 7.34 -5.50
CA ASN A 121 -7.80 8.71 -5.98
C ASN A 121 -6.45 9.39 -5.73
N LYS A 122 -5.82 9.92 -6.79
CA LYS A 122 -4.52 10.58 -6.70
C LYS A 122 -4.56 11.80 -5.79
N HIS A 123 -5.67 12.54 -5.79
CA HIS A 123 -5.82 13.77 -5.02
C HIS A 123 -5.76 13.54 -3.51
N ASP A 124 -6.13 12.35 -3.03
CA ASP A 124 -6.25 12.09 -1.60
C ASP A 124 -4.98 11.49 -0.98
N ARG A 125 -4.01 11.11 -1.81
CA ARG A 125 -2.77 10.42 -1.38
C ARG A 125 -1.91 11.25 -0.44
N HIS A 126 -1.93 12.59 -0.54
CA HIS A 126 -1.16 13.45 0.35
C HIS A 126 -1.67 13.36 1.79
N ARG A 127 -3.00 13.34 1.99
CA ARG A 127 -3.65 13.18 3.30
C ARG A 127 -3.26 11.86 3.96
N ALA A 128 -3.15 10.78 3.19
CA ALA A 128 -2.66 9.51 3.69
C ALA A 128 -1.21 9.60 4.22
N VAL A 129 -0.32 10.30 3.49
CA VAL A 129 1.06 10.52 3.92
C VAL A 129 1.11 11.37 5.19
N GLU A 130 0.36 12.47 5.24
CA GLU A 130 0.26 13.37 6.39
C GLU A 130 -0.30 12.65 7.63
N ALA A 131 -1.23 11.70 7.45
CA ALA A 131 -1.78 10.89 8.52
C ALA A 131 -0.82 9.77 9.03
N GLY A 132 0.37 9.62 8.46
CA GLY A 132 1.36 8.63 8.90
C GLY A 132 1.24 7.26 8.22
N ALA A 133 0.67 7.20 7.00
CA ALA A 133 0.56 5.94 6.25
C ALA A 133 1.91 5.26 5.97
N VAL A 134 3.00 6.03 5.87
CA VAL A 134 4.33 5.50 5.55
C VAL A 134 4.82 4.57 6.66
N ASP A 135 4.88 5.07 7.89
CA ASP A 135 5.35 4.30 9.04
C ASP A 135 4.46 3.07 9.26
N ALA A 136 3.14 3.28 9.25
CA ALA A 136 2.17 2.20 9.43
C ALA A 136 2.31 1.09 8.37
N LEU A 137 2.50 1.44 7.10
CA LEU A 137 2.66 0.45 6.03
C LEU A 137 3.99 -0.30 6.15
N VAL A 138 5.09 0.40 6.44
CA VAL A 138 6.42 -0.22 6.52
C VAL A 138 6.52 -1.16 7.72
N GLU A 139 5.99 -0.75 8.88
CA GLU A 139 6.01 -1.55 10.10
C GLU A 139 5.12 -2.78 10.02
N LYS A 140 3.94 -2.67 9.38
CA LYS A 140 2.95 -3.76 9.34
C LYS A 140 3.11 -4.71 8.16
N LEU A 141 3.85 -4.33 7.11
CA LEU A 141 4.06 -5.18 5.93
C LEU A 141 4.49 -6.63 6.26
N PRO A 142 5.39 -6.86 7.24
CA PRO A 142 5.81 -8.22 7.63
C PRO A 142 4.71 -9.06 8.29
N ASP A 143 3.70 -8.42 8.88
CA ASP A 143 2.61 -9.07 9.63
C ASP A 143 1.41 -9.43 8.75
N LEU A 144 1.41 -8.97 7.49
CA LEU A 144 0.30 -9.17 6.56
C LEU A 144 0.34 -10.55 5.91
N ASP A 145 -0.86 -11.12 5.68
CA ASP A 145 -0.99 -12.27 4.81
C ASP A 145 -0.63 -11.92 3.35
N LYS A 146 -0.50 -12.93 2.49
CA LYS A 146 -0.08 -12.72 1.09
C LYS A 146 -1.00 -11.77 0.30
N CYS A 147 -2.31 -11.82 0.52
CA CYS A 147 -3.28 -11.01 -0.22
C CYS A 147 -3.23 -9.55 0.24
N ASP A 148 -3.13 -9.34 1.55
CA ASP A 148 -3.10 -8.01 2.14
C ASP A 148 -1.72 -7.37 1.98
N CYS A 149 -0.64 -8.15 2.00
CA CYS A 149 0.70 -7.68 1.65
C CYS A 149 0.77 -7.17 0.21
N GLU A 150 0.17 -7.88 -0.75
CA GLU A 150 0.06 -7.41 -2.14
C GLU A 150 -0.66 -6.05 -2.23
N ARG A 151 -1.75 -5.88 -1.46
CA ARG A 151 -2.53 -4.63 -1.43
C ARG A 151 -1.81 -3.50 -0.72
N ALA A 152 -1.08 -3.79 0.36
CA ALA A 152 -0.22 -2.83 1.03
C ALA A 152 0.88 -2.34 0.08
N LEU A 153 1.54 -3.25 -0.65
CA LEU A 153 2.56 -2.90 -1.65
C LEU A 153 1.98 -2.09 -2.81
N ALA A 154 0.76 -2.40 -3.26
CA ALA A 154 0.07 -1.57 -4.23
C ALA A 154 -0.10 -0.14 -3.70
N THR A 155 -0.53 0.00 -2.44
CA THR A 155 -0.67 1.31 -1.77
C THR A 155 0.67 2.04 -1.67
N VAL A 156 1.76 1.36 -1.29
CA VAL A 156 3.12 1.93 -1.27
C VAL A 156 3.50 2.45 -2.65
N GLU A 157 3.27 1.70 -3.74
CA GLU A 157 3.53 2.17 -5.10
C GLU A 157 2.66 3.40 -5.47
N LEU A 158 1.38 3.44 -5.06
CA LEU A 158 0.52 4.60 -5.31
C LEU A 158 1.08 5.86 -4.65
N LEU A 159 1.58 5.75 -3.42
CA LEU A 159 2.12 6.84 -2.62
C LEU A 159 3.52 7.28 -3.08
N CYS A 160 4.40 6.34 -3.46
CA CYS A 160 5.72 6.69 -4.01
C CYS A 160 5.65 7.47 -5.34
N ARG A 161 4.48 7.47 -6.02
CA ARG A 161 4.26 8.25 -7.26
C ARG A 161 3.87 9.70 -7.04
N ILE A 162 3.71 10.15 -5.79
CA ILE A 162 3.54 11.57 -5.46
C ILE A 162 4.80 12.09 -4.73
N PRO A 163 5.16 13.39 -4.86
CA PRO A 163 6.37 13.92 -4.23
C PRO A 163 6.42 13.71 -2.72
N ALA A 164 5.34 14.03 -2.00
CA ALA A 164 5.27 13.88 -0.55
C ALA A 164 5.51 12.43 -0.09
N GLY A 165 4.85 11.46 -0.75
CA GLY A 165 5.01 10.05 -0.44
C GLY A 165 6.41 9.53 -0.79
N CYS A 166 6.95 9.90 -1.96
CA CYS A 166 8.31 9.51 -2.36
C CYS A 166 9.36 10.01 -1.35
N THR A 167 9.25 11.28 -0.91
CA THR A 167 10.13 11.86 0.10
C THR A 167 10.00 11.12 1.44
N ALA A 168 8.78 10.88 1.92
CA ALA A 168 8.54 10.24 3.20
C ALA A 168 9.03 8.77 3.22
N PHE A 169 8.72 7.99 2.18
CA PHE A 169 9.24 6.62 2.04
C PHE A 169 10.77 6.59 1.88
N GLY A 170 11.36 7.56 1.19
CA GLY A 170 12.82 7.67 1.05
C GLY A 170 13.54 8.08 2.35
N ALA A 171 12.83 8.72 3.29
CA ALA A 171 13.39 9.06 4.59
C ALA A 171 13.36 7.89 5.59
N HIS A 172 12.47 6.92 5.38
CA HIS A 172 12.26 5.81 6.30
C HIS A 172 13.27 4.67 6.08
N ALA A 173 14.13 4.43 7.07
CA ALA A 173 15.31 3.55 6.95
C ALA A 173 15.01 2.07 6.59
N LEU A 174 13.80 1.59 6.87
CA LEU A 174 13.41 0.21 6.55
C LEU A 174 12.79 0.06 5.16
N THR A 175 12.43 1.15 4.47
CA THR A 175 11.64 1.07 3.24
C THR A 175 12.38 0.34 2.13
N VAL A 176 13.60 0.76 1.80
CA VAL A 176 14.36 0.15 0.70
C VAL A 176 14.69 -1.32 0.99
N PRO A 177 15.26 -1.68 2.16
CA PRO A 177 15.54 -3.08 2.49
C PRO A 177 14.28 -3.96 2.47
N LEU A 178 13.16 -3.46 2.97
CA LEU A 178 11.88 -4.20 2.97
C LEU A 178 11.39 -4.44 1.53
N LEU A 179 11.37 -3.41 0.69
CA LEU A 179 10.93 -3.55 -0.70
C LEU A 179 11.82 -4.53 -1.48
N VAL A 180 13.16 -4.43 -1.35
CA VAL A 180 14.08 -5.38 -1.97
C VAL A 180 13.83 -6.80 -1.47
N LYS A 181 13.60 -6.97 -0.17
CA LYS A 181 13.30 -8.28 0.43
C LYS A 181 11.99 -8.88 -0.10
N THR A 182 11.00 -8.07 -0.50
CA THR A 182 9.69 -8.55 -0.96
C THR A 182 9.65 -9.05 -2.40
N ILE A 183 10.60 -8.61 -3.25
CA ILE A 183 10.70 -9.04 -4.66
C ILE A 183 10.76 -10.58 -4.72
N LEU A 184 9.90 -11.17 -5.56
CA LEU A 184 9.77 -12.63 -5.78
C LEU A 184 9.32 -13.47 -4.57
N LYS A 185 8.97 -12.85 -3.42
CA LYS A 185 8.58 -13.62 -2.20
C LYS A 185 7.10 -13.70 -1.92
N VAL A 186 6.31 -12.75 -2.42
CA VAL A 186 4.88 -12.64 -2.08
C VAL A 186 4.03 -13.15 -3.24
N SER A 187 3.95 -12.38 -4.33
CA SER A 187 3.22 -12.71 -5.56
C SER A 187 3.84 -11.98 -6.75
N ASN A 188 3.42 -12.32 -7.98
CA ASN A 188 3.87 -11.61 -9.18
C ASN A 188 3.44 -10.14 -9.17
N ARG A 189 2.22 -9.85 -8.67
CA ARG A 189 1.71 -8.47 -8.53
C ARG A 189 2.42 -7.71 -7.43
N ALA A 190 2.62 -8.32 -6.26
CA ALA A 190 3.40 -7.73 -5.18
C ALA A 190 4.83 -7.38 -5.64
N THR A 191 5.45 -8.26 -6.44
CA THR A 191 6.76 -8.01 -7.04
C THR A 191 6.72 -6.83 -8.01
N GLU A 192 5.69 -6.73 -8.84
CA GLU A 192 5.47 -5.58 -9.72
C GLU A 192 5.34 -4.26 -8.95
N TYR A 193 4.59 -4.26 -7.84
CA TYR A 193 4.39 -3.10 -6.99
C TYR A 193 5.67 -2.69 -6.25
N ALA A 194 6.39 -3.66 -5.66
CA ALA A 194 7.66 -3.42 -4.98
C ALA A 194 8.72 -2.85 -5.94
N ALA A 195 8.86 -3.43 -7.13
CA ALA A 195 9.77 -2.91 -8.16
C ALA A 195 9.35 -1.51 -8.64
N GLY A 196 8.05 -1.22 -8.72
CA GLY A 196 7.53 0.10 -9.06
C GLY A 196 7.87 1.16 -8.01
N ALA A 197 7.68 0.84 -6.73
CA ALA A 197 8.03 1.71 -5.62
C ALA A 197 9.54 1.98 -5.57
N LEU A 198 10.38 0.94 -5.70
CA LEU A 198 11.83 1.09 -5.77
C LEU A 198 12.27 1.94 -6.96
N LEU A 199 11.65 1.79 -8.13
CA LEU A 199 11.96 2.61 -9.30
C LEU A 199 11.67 4.09 -9.03
N SER A 200 10.53 4.42 -8.42
CA SER A 200 10.20 5.80 -8.04
C SER A 200 11.20 6.38 -7.04
N LEU A 201 11.59 5.61 -6.02
CA LEU A 201 12.56 6.02 -5.00
C LEU A 201 13.97 6.20 -5.57
N CYS A 202 14.46 5.24 -6.36
CA CYS A 202 15.78 5.31 -6.97
C CYS A 202 15.88 6.45 -7.99
N THR A 203 14.78 6.79 -8.66
CA THR A 203 14.74 7.92 -9.60
C THR A 203 14.84 9.27 -8.87
N SER A 204 14.37 9.36 -7.62
CA SER A 204 14.34 10.61 -6.87
C SER A 204 15.65 10.92 -6.15
N SER A 205 16.47 9.91 -5.82
CA SER A 205 17.70 10.12 -5.04
C SER A 205 18.77 9.06 -5.32
N GLU A 206 19.99 9.52 -5.62
CA GLU A 206 21.19 8.68 -5.73
C GLU A 206 21.53 7.96 -4.41
N LYS A 207 21.26 8.60 -3.26
CA LYS A 207 21.41 7.95 -1.94
C LYS A 207 20.57 6.67 -1.85
N LEU A 208 19.33 6.71 -2.33
CA LEU A 208 18.42 5.56 -2.33
C LEU A 208 18.86 4.50 -3.35
N GLN A 209 19.54 4.88 -4.42
CA GLN A 209 20.15 3.94 -5.35
C GLN A 209 21.27 3.13 -4.68
N HIS A 210 22.18 3.81 -3.97
CA HIS A 210 23.22 3.13 -3.18
C HIS A 210 22.64 2.23 -2.10
N GLU A 211 21.60 2.69 -1.40
CA GLU A 211 20.90 1.88 -0.40
C GLU A 211 20.28 0.62 -1.02
N ALA A 212 19.66 0.75 -2.20
CA ALA A 212 19.06 -0.39 -2.90
C ALA A 212 20.13 -1.39 -3.37
N VAL A 213 21.27 -0.92 -3.89
CA VAL A 213 22.41 -1.77 -4.28
C VAL A 213 22.96 -2.51 -3.06
N ASN A 214 23.19 -1.80 -1.95
CA ASN A 214 23.67 -2.39 -0.69
C ASN A 214 22.67 -3.41 -0.11
N ALA A 215 21.36 -3.20 -0.31
CA ALA A 215 20.31 -4.14 0.08
C ALA A 215 20.21 -5.36 -0.88
N GLY A 216 21.00 -5.41 -1.95
CA GLY A 216 21.04 -6.53 -2.89
C GLY A 216 19.98 -6.47 -4.00
N VAL A 217 19.51 -5.27 -4.37
CA VAL A 217 18.47 -5.12 -5.40
C VAL A 217 18.88 -5.73 -6.74
N LEU A 218 20.16 -5.64 -7.12
CA LEU A 218 20.65 -6.10 -8.43
C LEU A 218 20.40 -7.60 -8.65
N THR A 219 20.72 -8.42 -7.66
CA THR A 219 20.46 -9.87 -7.72
C THR A 219 18.95 -10.13 -7.83
N GLN A 220 18.14 -9.43 -7.05
CA GLN A 220 16.68 -9.58 -7.08
C GLN A 220 16.08 -9.20 -8.44
N VAL A 221 16.49 -8.08 -9.03
CA VAL A 221 15.95 -7.64 -10.33
C VAL A 221 16.47 -8.46 -11.50
N LEU A 222 17.70 -9.01 -11.45
CA LEU A 222 18.20 -9.97 -12.44
C LEU A 222 17.38 -11.26 -12.44
N MET A 223 17.13 -11.83 -11.25
CA MET A 223 16.24 -12.99 -11.10
C MET A 223 14.82 -12.68 -11.57
N LEU A 224 14.32 -11.47 -11.28
CA LEU A 224 12.99 -11.04 -11.71
C LEU A 224 12.86 -11.04 -13.24
N VAL A 225 13.85 -10.52 -13.97
CA VAL A 225 13.85 -10.49 -15.45
C VAL A 225 13.79 -11.91 -16.03
N GLN A 226 14.44 -12.88 -15.38
CA GLN A 226 14.51 -14.28 -15.82
C GLN A 226 13.33 -15.16 -15.38
N SER A 227 12.48 -14.66 -14.48
CA SER A 227 11.35 -15.43 -13.93
C SER A 227 10.10 -15.38 -14.82
N ASP A 228 9.05 -16.11 -14.44
CA ASP A 228 7.72 -16.07 -15.10
C ASP A 228 6.80 -14.96 -14.52
N CYS A 229 7.38 -13.91 -13.94
CA CYS A 229 6.64 -12.73 -13.50
C CYS A 229 6.03 -11.94 -14.66
N THR A 230 5.14 -10.99 -14.34
CA THR A 230 4.43 -10.16 -15.34
C THR A 230 5.42 -9.35 -16.20
N ASP A 231 5.06 -9.10 -17.45
CA ASP A 231 5.86 -8.25 -18.35
C ASP A 231 6.07 -6.84 -17.79
N ARG A 232 5.12 -6.35 -16.99
CA ARG A 232 5.24 -5.05 -16.33
C ARG A 232 6.25 -5.08 -15.19
N ALA A 233 6.31 -6.16 -14.42
CA ALA A 233 7.37 -6.35 -13.42
C ALA A 233 8.75 -6.43 -14.10
N LYS A 234 8.88 -7.20 -15.18
CA LYS A 234 10.13 -7.33 -15.96
C LYS A 234 10.60 -5.99 -16.53
N ARG A 235 9.68 -5.20 -17.10
CA ARG A 235 9.98 -3.84 -17.61
C ARG A 235 10.51 -2.91 -16.50
N LYS A 236 9.86 -2.89 -15.34
CA LYS A 236 10.33 -2.09 -14.18
C LYS A 236 11.71 -2.55 -13.70
N ALA A 237 11.95 -3.86 -13.67
CA ALA A 237 13.25 -4.44 -13.33
C ALA A 237 14.35 -3.99 -14.30
N GLN A 238 14.09 -4.02 -15.60
CA GLN A 238 15.02 -3.53 -16.62
C GLN A 238 15.31 -2.03 -16.50
N MET A 239 14.29 -1.22 -16.16
CA MET A 239 14.48 0.21 -15.89
C MET A 239 15.36 0.43 -14.66
N LEU A 240 15.16 -0.34 -13.59
CA LEU A 240 16.03 -0.32 -12.40
C LEU A 240 17.46 -0.71 -12.74
N LEU A 241 17.67 -1.79 -13.50
CA LEU A 241 19.01 -2.21 -13.93
C LEU A 241 19.73 -1.11 -14.71
N LYS A 242 19.01 -0.43 -15.62
CA LYS A 242 19.55 0.70 -16.39
C LYS A 242 19.89 1.89 -15.51
N LEU A 243 19.03 2.22 -14.55
CA LEU A 243 19.22 3.34 -13.63
C LEU A 243 20.42 3.11 -12.71
N LEU A 244 20.60 1.88 -12.22
CA LEU A 244 21.63 1.53 -11.26
C LEU A 244 22.96 1.15 -11.91
N ARG A 245 23.08 1.18 -13.24
CA ARG A 245 24.22 0.62 -14.00
C ARG A 245 25.58 1.07 -13.48
N ASP A 246 25.71 2.36 -13.17
CA ASP A 246 26.99 2.96 -12.78
C ASP A 246 27.36 2.65 -11.31
N LEU A 247 26.43 2.05 -10.56
CA LEU A 247 26.59 1.60 -9.18
C LEU A 247 26.72 0.08 -9.06
N TRP A 248 26.84 -0.64 -10.18
CA TRP A 248 27.05 -2.08 -10.11
C TRP A 248 28.37 -2.34 -9.40
N PRO A 249 28.39 -3.25 -8.42
CA PRO A 249 29.65 -3.66 -7.83
C PRO A 249 30.53 -4.14 -8.97
N GLU A 250 31.70 -3.54 -9.11
CA GLU A 250 32.72 -3.99 -10.05
C GLU A 250 33.12 -5.41 -9.63
N TYR A 251 32.40 -6.42 -10.14
CA TYR A 251 32.95 -7.75 -10.28
C TYR A 251 34.03 -7.64 -11.35
N SER A 252 35.22 -7.21 -10.94
CA SER A 252 36.51 -7.42 -11.59
C SER A 252 36.41 -8.03 -13.00
N VAL A 253 36.04 -7.22 -13.99
CA VAL A 253 36.58 -7.37 -15.35
C VAL A 253 37.85 -6.53 -15.37
N ARG A 254 38.77 -6.85 -14.45
CA ARG A 254 40.11 -6.31 -14.43
C ARG A 254 40.94 -7.24 -15.32
N ASN A 255 41.07 -6.83 -16.58
CA ASN A 255 42.04 -7.27 -17.58
C ASN A 255 42.09 -8.78 -17.92
N SER A 256 41.32 -9.18 -18.93
CA SER A 256 41.63 -10.36 -19.76
C SER A 256 42.49 -10.03 -20.99
N ASP A 257 43.25 -8.93 -20.96
CA ASP A 257 44.20 -8.56 -22.05
C ASP A 257 45.60 -9.19 -21.86
N GLY A 258 45.71 -10.21 -21.00
CA GLY A 258 46.96 -10.89 -20.66
C GLY A 258 47.15 -12.27 -21.28
N PHE A 259 46.41 -12.65 -22.34
CA PHE A 259 46.76 -13.86 -23.10
C PHE A 259 47.93 -13.54 -24.02
N ASN A 260 49.12 -13.78 -23.48
CA ASN A 260 50.41 -13.96 -24.13
C ASN A 260 50.32 -14.17 -25.64
N ARG A 261 50.91 -13.23 -26.37
CA ARG A 261 51.62 -13.53 -27.62
C ARG A 261 52.73 -14.53 -27.27
N SER A 262 52.44 -15.81 -27.42
CA SER A 262 53.49 -16.81 -27.49
C SER A 262 54.07 -16.74 -28.91
N ASP A 263 55.28 -16.21 -29.01
CA ASP A 263 56.14 -16.34 -30.17
C ASP A 263 56.34 -17.83 -30.47
N VAL A 264 55.69 -18.33 -31.52
CA VAL A 264 56.01 -19.64 -32.09
C VAL A 264 57.09 -19.43 -33.14
N VAL A 265 58.30 -19.80 -32.74
CA VAL A 265 59.50 -19.91 -33.58
C VAL A 265 59.20 -20.86 -34.75
N GLN A 266 59.41 -20.37 -35.98
CA GLN A 266 59.45 -21.22 -37.17
C GLN A 266 60.73 -22.07 -37.15
N TYR A 267 60.56 -23.39 -37.24
CA TYR A 267 61.58 -24.32 -37.72
C TYR A 267 61.27 -24.69 -39.17
#